data_AF-A0A328P7B3-F1
#
_entry.id   AF-A0A328P7B3-F1
#
_cell.length_a   1.000
_cell.length_b   1.000
_cell.length_c   1.000
_cell.angle_alpha   90.00
_cell.angle_beta   90.00
_cell.angle_gamma   90.00
#
_symmetry.space_group_name_H-M   'P 1'
#
loop_
_entity.id
_entity.type
_entity.pdbx_description
1 polymer ?
#
loop_
_entity_poly.entity_id
_entity_poly.type
_entity_poly.pdbx_seq_one_letter_code
_entity_poly.pdbx_strand_id
1 'polypeptide(L)'
;MSSRQLRRDVRFAANACGKAMQSELTHPIAYALSISRALWEFANDAVNDGEWPKPLAAAMSGRASMAAVRLGQFLAAGPCPADDCARGLRRAMVNLKAMSRLAETVVEQDMTSPNTARIARMVRCTAFQTTMRLKHIDHALDL
;
A
#
# COMPACT_ATOMS: atom_id res chain seq x y z
N MET A 1 -40.22 -5.58 4.19
CA MET A 1 -38.89 -5.32 3.59
C MET A 1 -38.89 -5.85 2.17
N SER A 2 -38.54 -5.02 1.18
CA SER A 2 -38.75 -5.32 -0.25
C SER A 2 -37.67 -6.25 -0.80
N SER A 3 -38.09 -7.30 -1.51
CA SER A 3 -37.26 -8.32 -2.18
C SER A 3 -36.28 -7.75 -3.22
N ARG A 4 -36.40 -6.46 -3.56
CA ARG A 4 -35.45 -5.73 -4.41
C ARG A 4 -34.18 -5.27 -3.66
N GLN A 5 -34.25 -5.07 -2.34
CA GLN A 5 -33.10 -4.65 -1.51
C GLN A 5 -32.10 -5.81 -1.37
N LEU A 6 -32.60 -7.02 -1.08
CA LEU A 6 -31.79 -8.22 -0.89
C LEU A 6 -30.95 -8.59 -2.13
N ARG A 7 -31.47 -8.35 -3.34
CA ARG A 7 -30.76 -8.66 -4.59
C ARG A 7 -29.64 -7.66 -4.93
N ARG A 8 -29.69 -6.44 -4.39
CA ARG A 8 -28.61 -5.45 -4.56
C ARG A 8 -27.44 -5.79 -3.64
N ASP A 9 -27.72 -6.16 -2.39
CA ASP A 9 -26.67 -6.48 -1.41
C ASP A 9 -25.85 -7.72 -1.81
N VAL A 10 -26.49 -8.73 -2.39
CA VAL A 10 -25.80 -9.93 -2.91
C VAL A 10 -24.89 -9.61 -4.12
N ARG A 11 -25.29 -8.68 -5.00
CA ARG A 11 -24.44 -8.25 -6.13
C ARG A 11 -23.26 -7.40 -5.69
N PHE A 12 -23.41 -6.58 -4.64
CA PHE A 12 -22.30 -5.82 -4.06
C PHE A 12 -21.29 -6.72 -3.35
N ALA A 13 -21.76 -7.74 -2.62
CA ALA A 13 -20.88 -8.74 -2.00
C ALA A 13 -20.12 -9.59 -3.03
N ALA A 14 -20.77 -9.98 -4.14
CA ALA A 14 -20.13 -10.73 -5.22
C ALA A 14 -19.07 -9.89 -5.98
N ASN A 15 -19.32 -8.59 -6.19
CA ASN A 15 -18.32 -7.69 -6.80
C ASN A 15 -17.15 -7.36 -5.87
N ALA A 16 -17.37 -7.32 -4.55
CA ALA A 16 -16.28 -7.19 -3.57
C ALA A 16 -15.42 -8.46 -3.51
N CYS A 17 -16.05 -9.63 -3.61
CA CYS A 17 -15.35 -10.92 -3.66
C CYS A 17 -14.56 -11.10 -4.97
N GLY A 18 -15.12 -10.67 -6.12
CA GLY A 18 -14.42 -10.66 -7.40
C GLY A 18 -13.22 -9.70 -7.45
N LYS A 19 -13.33 -8.52 -6.81
CA LYS A 19 -12.18 -7.60 -6.65
C LYS A 19 -11.14 -8.10 -5.64
N ALA A 20 -11.54 -8.88 -4.64
CA ALA A 20 -10.62 -9.50 -3.69
C ALA A 20 -9.83 -10.66 -4.33
N MET A 21 -10.48 -11.50 -5.15
CA MET A 21 -9.84 -12.59 -5.91
C MET A 21 -8.92 -12.10 -7.03
N GLN A 22 -9.20 -10.97 -7.69
CA GLN A 22 -8.25 -10.40 -8.66
C GLN A 22 -6.91 -9.97 -8.03
N SER A 23 -6.87 -9.78 -6.70
CA SER A 23 -5.61 -9.49 -5.99
C SER A 23 -4.72 -10.72 -5.79
N GLU A 24 -5.21 -11.94 -6.04
CA GLU A 24 -4.42 -13.18 -5.90
C GLU A 24 -3.48 -13.43 -7.09
N LEU A 25 -3.66 -12.72 -8.21
CA LEU A 25 -2.83 -12.89 -9.42
C LEU A 25 -1.91 -11.70 -9.73
N THR A 26 -1.95 -10.63 -8.93
CA THR A 26 -1.04 -9.50 -9.16
C THR A 26 0.35 -9.84 -8.65
N HIS A 27 1.36 -9.78 -9.53
CA HIS A 27 2.76 -9.98 -9.17
C HIS A 27 3.14 -9.14 -7.93
N PRO A 28 3.84 -9.69 -6.92
CA PRO A 28 4.13 -8.98 -5.66
C PRO A 28 4.75 -7.59 -5.84
N ILE A 29 5.61 -7.42 -6.85
CA ILE A 29 6.23 -6.14 -7.21
C ILE A 29 5.20 -5.15 -7.75
N ALA A 30 4.37 -5.56 -8.71
CA ALA A 30 3.28 -4.73 -9.24
C ALA A 30 2.28 -4.34 -8.16
N TYR A 31 1.94 -5.27 -7.26
CA TYR A 31 1.08 -4.97 -6.11
C TYR A 31 1.73 -3.92 -5.19
N ALA A 32 2.98 -4.12 -4.78
CA ALA A 32 3.72 -3.16 -3.95
C ALA A 32 3.86 -1.77 -4.61
N LEU A 33 4.03 -1.75 -5.93
CA LEU A 33 4.10 -0.54 -6.72
C LEU A 33 2.76 0.22 -6.70
N SER A 34 1.64 -0.49 -6.88
CA SER A 34 0.31 0.13 -6.82
C SER A 34 0.02 0.73 -5.44
N ILE A 35 0.38 0.03 -4.37
CA ILE A 35 0.20 0.52 -2.99
C ILE A 35 1.09 1.72 -2.71
N SER A 36 2.35 1.70 -3.17
CA SER A 36 3.26 2.84 -3.00
C SER A 36 2.77 4.09 -3.72
N ARG A 37 2.17 3.95 -4.92
CA ARG A 37 1.56 5.09 -5.65
C ARG A 37 0.34 5.64 -4.91
N ALA A 38 -0.58 4.77 -4.48
CA ALA A 38 -1.76 5.19 -3.73
C ALA A 38 -1.38 5.93 -2.44
N LEU A 39 -0.41 5.40 -1.68
CA LEU A 39 0.13 6.07 -0.49
C LEU A 39 0.73 7.44 -0.80
N TRP A 40 1.45 7.57 -1.93
CA TRP A 40 2.04 8.84 -2.34
C TRP A 40 0.96 9.88 -2.66
N GLU A 41 -0.06 9.50 -3.43
CA GLU A 41 -1.20 10.38 -3.79
C GLU A 41 -1.94 10.85 -2.53
N PHE A 42 -2.38 9.92 -1.69
CA PHE A 42 -3.10 10.27 -0.46
C PHE A 42 -2.26 11.10 0.51
N ALA A 43 -0.98 10.76 0.67
CA ALA A 43 -0.09 11.52 1.53
C ALA A 43 0.20 12.92 0.95
N ASN A 44 0.11 13.11 -0.36
CA ASN A 44 0.25 14.42 -0.97
C ASN A 44 -0.94 15.32 -0.65
N ASP A 45 -2.16 14.78 -0.72
CA ASP A 45 -3.37 15.52 -0.36
C ASP A 45 -3.36 15.88 1.14
N ALA A 46 -3.05 14.91 2.00
CA ALA A 46 -2.98 15.10 3.44
C ALA A 46 -1.89 16.10 3.90
N VAL A 47 -0.83 16.30 3.12
CA VAL A 47 0.18 17.35 3.41
C VAL A 47 -0.41 18.75 3.24
N ASN A 48 -1.31 18.93 2.27
CA ASN A 48 -1.91 20.24 1.96
C ASN A 48 -3.09 20.52 2.87
N ASP A 49 -3.93 19.52 3.09
CA ASP A 49 -5.17 19.66 3.87
C ASP A 49 -4.91 19.57 5.38
N GLY A 50 -3.77 18.98 5.77
CA GLY A 50 -3.44 18.73 7.17
C GLY A 50 -4.33 17.68 7.84
N GLU A 51 -5.09 16.93 7.05
CA GLU A 51 -6.01 15.90 7.49
C GLU A 51 -5.69 14.58 6.81
N TRP A 52 -5.76 13.50 7.58
CA TRP A 52 -5.67 12.14 7.07
C TRP A 52 -6.74 11.30 7.75
N PRO A 53 -7.89 11.06 7.08
CA PRO A 53 -9.01 10.36 7.69
C PRO A 53 -8.61 8.99 8.25
N LYS A 54 -8.94 8.72 9.52
CA LYS A 54 -8.59 7.46 10.20
C LYS A 54 -8.99 6.19 9.42
N PRO A 55 -10.19 6.09 8.80
CA PRO A 55 -10.54 4.90 8.01
C PRO A 55 -9.59 4.67 6.82
N LEU A 56 -9.16 5.76 6.18
CA LEU A 56 -8.24 5.70 5.05
C LEU A 56 -6.82 5.36 5.52
N ALA A 57 -6.35 5.97 6.61
CA ALA A 57 -5.07 5.65 7.22
C ALA A 57 -4.99 4.17 7.63
N ALA A 58 -6.06 3.62 8.23
CA ALA A 58 -6.15 2.21 8.58
C ALA A 58 -6.07 1.30 7.35
N ALA A 59 -6.84 1.61 6.29
CA ALA A 59 -6.83 0.84 5.05
C ALA A 59 -5.43 0.87 4.39
N MET A 60 -4.79 2.04 4.37
CA MET A 60 -3.44 2.21 3.83
C MET A 60 -2.39 1.46 4.64
N SER A 61 -2.48 1.49 5.97
CA SER A 61 -1.60 0.71 6.84
C SER A 61 -1.69 -0.79 6.53
N GLY A 62 -2.92 -1.34 6.51
CA GLY A 62 -3.14 -2.75 6.23
C GLY A 62 -2.61 -3.17 4.84
N ARG A 63 -2.85 -2.35 3.82
CA ARG A 63 -2.36 -2.61 2.45
C ARG A 63 -0.84 -2.54 2.34
N ALA A 64 -0.21 -1.56 2.99
CA ALA A 64 1.25 -1.42 3.01
C ALA A 64 1.91 -2.61 3.71
N SER A 65 1.36 -3.04 4.85
CA SER A 65 1.81 -4.25 5.56
C SER A 65 1.69 -5.50 4.69
N MET A 66 0.53 -5.70 4.05
CA MET A 66 0.29 -6.82 3.13
C MET A 66 1.28 -6.82 1.95
N ALA A 67 1.55 -5.66 1.36
CA ALA A 67 2.53 -5.54 0.28
C ALA A 67 3.94 -5.93 0.75
N ALA A 68 4.34 -5.51 1.94
CA ALA A 68 5.62 -5.90 2.52
C ALA A 68 5.70 -7.42 2.75
N VAL A 69 4.63 -8.05 3.25
CA VAL A 69 4.55 -9.51 3.43
C VAL A 69 4.71 -10.23 2.09
N ARG A 70 3.96 -9.82 1.06
CA ARG A 70 4.05 -10.43 -0.28
C ARG A 70 5.44 -10.30 -0.89
N LEU A 71 6.11 -9.15 -0.75
CA LEU A 71 7.50 -9.00 -1.19
C LEU A 71 8.46 -9.90 -0.41
N GLY A 72 8.25 -10.08 0.90
CA GLY A 72 9.05 -10.99 1.71
C GLY A 72 8.90 -12.45 1.28
N GLN A 73 7.67 -12.89 1.01
CA GLN A 73 7.37 -14.22 0.47
C GLN A 73 7.99 -14.42 -0.90
N PHE A 74 7.89 -13.42 -1.79
CA PHE A 74 8.51 -13.45 -3.12
C PHE A 74 10.03 -13.65 -3.04
N LEU A 75 10.71 -12.92 -2.14
CA LEU A 75 12.15 -13.06 -1.92
C LEU A 75 12.56 -14.42 -1.31
N ALA A 76 11.64 -15.11 -0.62
CA ALA A 76 11.89 -16.39 0.01
C ALA A 76 11.60 -17.60 -0.90
N ALA A 77 10.71 -17.43 -1.90
CA ALA A 77 10.13 -18.55 -2.66
C ALA A 77 10.85 -18.90 -3.97
N GLY A 78 11.78 -18.08 -4.47
CA GLY A 78 12.36 -18.25 -5.80
C GLY A 78 13.88 -18.11 -5.88
N PRO A 79 14.49 -18.43 -7.04
CA PRO A 79 15.88 -18.07 -7.30
C PRO A 79 16.04 -16.56 -7.09
N CYS A 80 17.02 -16.19 -6.26
CA CYS A 80 17.22 -14.81 -5.86
C CYS A 80 17.38 -13.95 -7.13
N PRO A 81 16.59 -12.87 -7.31
CA PRO A 81 16.88 -11.93 -8.38
C PRO A 81 18.30 -11.40 -8.20
N ALA A 82 18.93 -10.91 -9.27
CA ALA A 82 20.29 -10.36 -9.20
C ALA A 82 20.48 -9.51 -7.93
N ASP A 83 21.63 -9.61 -7.27
CA ASP A 83 21.84 -9.11 -5.89
C ASP A 83 21.36 -7.67 -5.67
N ASP A 84 21.46 -6.82 -6.69
CA ASP A 84 20.97 -5.45 -6.67
C ASP A 84 19.44 -5.34 -6.62
N CYS A 85 18.73 -6.18 -7.39
CA CYS A 85 17.27 -6.29 -7.33
C CYS A 85 16.82 -6.85 -5.98
N ALA A 86 17.48 -7.89 -5.46
CA ALA A 86 17.15 -8.45 -4.14
C ALA A 86 17.33 -7.41 -3.02
N ARG A 87 18.44 -6.66 -3.04
CA ARG A 87 18.71 -5.56 -2.10
C ARG A 87 17.67 -4.44 -2.25
N GLY A 88 17.31 -4.11 -3.49
CA GLY A 88 16.28 -3.13 -3.80
C GLY A 88 14.91 -3.52 -3.22
N LEU A 89 14.50 -4.77 -3.41
CA LEU A 89 13.25 -5.31 -2.88
C LEU A 89 13.24 -5.35 -1.35
N ARG A 90 14.35 -5.71 -0.70
CA ARG A 90 14.47 -5.65 0.78
C ARG A 90 14.28 -4.22 1.29
N ARG A 91 14.89 -3.23 0.64
CA ARG A 91 14.69 -1.81 0.98
C ARG A 91 13.24 -1.36 0.76
N ALA A 92 12.63 -1.76 -0.34
CA ALA A 92 11.21 -1.46 -0.60
C ALA A 92 10.29 -2.07 0.47
N MET A 93 10.55 -3.31 0.89
CA MET A 93 9.83 -3.98 1.97
C MET A 93 9.95 -3.22 3.30
N VAL A 94 11.16 -2.79 3.68
CA VAL A 94 11.37 -1.98 4.91
C VAL A 94 10.59 -0.66 4.83
N ASN A 95 10.63 0.02 3.69
CA ASN A 95 9.88 1.26 3.48
C ASN A 95 8.37 1.06 3.59
N LEU A 96 7.82 -0.03 3.02
CA LEU A 96 6.40 -0.36 3.14
C LEU A 96 5.99 -0.61 4.59
N LYS A 97 6.82 -1.32 5.38
CA LYS A 97 6.58 -1.49 6.82
C LYS A 97 6.61 -0.16 7.57
N ALA A 98 7.56 0.71 7.25
CA ALA A 98 7.64 2.04 7.85
C ALA A 98 6.39 2.88 7.53
N MET A 99 5.94 2.88 6.28
CA MET A 99 4.70 3.58 5.88
C MET A 99 3.46 3.00 6.55
N SER A 100 3.39 1.67 6.72
CA SER A 100 2.33 1.02 7.49
C SER A 100 2.29 1.54 8.92
N ARG A 101 3.43 1.54 9.63
CA ARG A 101 3.47 2.01 11.02
C ARG A 101 3.16 3.50 11.16
N LEU A 102 3.61 4.32 10.21
CA LEU A 102 3.29 5.76 10.17
C LEU A 102 1.78 5.99 9.99
N ALA A 103 1.15 5.28 9.04
CA ALA A 103 -0.29 5.37 8.83
C ALA A 103 -1.08 4.83 10.04
N GLU A 104 -0.60 3.75 10.67
CA GLU A 104 -1.19 3.23 11.91
C GLU A 104 -1.11 4.24 13.07
N THR A 105 -0.02 4.99 13.16
CA THR A 105 0.12 6.06 14.18
C THR A 105 -1.02 7.09 14.07
N VAL A 106 -1.43 7.45 12.84
CA VAL A 106 -2.56 8.36 12.58
C VAL A 106 -3.89 7.76 13.06
N VAL A 107 -4.03 6.45 13.03
CA VAL A 107 -5.24 5.75 13.52
C VAL A 107 -5.25 5.72 15.05
N GLU A 108 -4.12 5.36 15.65
CA GLU A 108 -3.96 5.16 17.10
C GLU A 108 -4.05 6.47 17.89
N GLN A 109 -3.67 7.60 17.30
CA GLN A 109 -3.51 8.87 18.02
C GLN A 109 -4.48 9.93 17.52
N ASP A 110 -4.97 10.75 18.45
CA ASP A 110 -5.67 11.99 18.11
C ASP A 110 -4.62 13.05 17.76
N MET A 111 -4.36 13.19 16.46
CA MET A 111 -3.35 14.11 15.96
C MET A 111 -3.89 15.50 15.71
N THR A 112 -3.06 16.49 16.02
CA THR A 112 -3.25 17.85 15.52
C THR A 112 -2.92 17.90 14.03
N SER A 113 -3.53 18.84 13.31
CA SER A 113 -3.27 19.04 11.87
C SER A 113 -1.77 19.16 11.53
N PRO A 114 -0.92 19.91 12.28
CA PRO A 114 0.52 19.95 12.03
C PRO A 114 1.22 18.60 12.16
N ASN A 115 0.83 17.77 13.14
CA ASN A 115 1.40 16.44 13.33
C ASN A 115 0.99 15.49 12.19
N THR A 116 -0.28 15.55 11.78
CA THR A 116 -0.79 14.80 10.62
C THR A 116 -0.05 15.17 9.35
N ALA A 117 0.11 16.47 9.06
CA ALA A 117 0.84 16.96 7.90
C ALA A 117 2.32 16.52 7.90
N ARG A 118 2.95 16.46 9.08
CA ARG A 118 4.32 15.96 9.23
C ARG A 118 4.43 14.48 8.88
N ILE A 119 3.52 13.64 9.39
CA ILE A 119 3.51 12.21 9.06
C ILE A 119 3.18 11.98 7.59
N ALA A 120 2.19 12.70 7.05
CA ALA A 120 1.87 12.66 5.62
C ALA A 120 3.09 12.98 4.78
N ARG A 121 3.89 14.01 5.14
CA ARG A 121 5.13 14.33 4.43
C ARG A 121 6.15 13.20 4.46
N MET A 122 6.32 12.53 5.62
CA MET A 122 7.21 11.37 5.74
C MET A 122 6.75 10.21 4.87
N VAL A 123 5.45 9.91 4.87
CA VAL A 123 4.89 8.85 4.01
C VAL A 123 5.06 9.21 2.55
N ARG A 124 4.74 10.44 2.13
CA ARG A 124 4.90 10.90 0.74
C ARG A 124 6.33 10.71 0.24
N CYS A 125 7.32 11.19 0.98
CA CYS A 125 8.73 11.04 0.60
C CYS A 125 9.14 9.56 0.49
N THR A 126 8.73 8.75 1.46
CA THR A 126 9.04 7.31 1.50
C THR A 126 8.36 6.56 0.35
N ALA A 127 7.10 6.89 0.06
CA ALA A 127 6.28 6.30 -0.99
C ALA A 127 6.84 6.62 -2.38
N PHE A 128 7.28 7.86 -2.60
CA PHE A 128 7.95 8.27 -3.84
C PHE A 128 9.23 7.46 -4.09
N GLN A 129 10.13 7.41 -3.11
CA GLN A 129 11.38 6.65 -3.22
C GLN A 129 11.13 5.16 -3.45
N THR A 130 10.13 4.59 -2.78
CA THR A 130 9.75 3.19 -2.92
C THR A 130 9.18 2.91 -4.31
N THR A 131 8.33 3.80 -4.82
CA THR A 131 7.77 3.73 -6.17
C THR A 131 8.88 3.75 -7.23
N MET A 132 9.82 4.70 -7.15
CA MET A 132 10.93 4.79 -8.11
C MET A 132 11.81 3.54 -8.10
N ARG A 133 12.08 3.00 -6.91
CA ARG A 133 12.85 1.76 -6.76
C ARG A 133 12.11 0.56 -7.35
N LEU A 134 10.83 0.40 -7.05
CA LEU A 134 10.04 -0.71 -7.56
C LEU A 134 9.89 -0.62 -9.08
N LYS A 135 9.66 0.56 -9.66
CA LYS A 135 9.64 0.73 -11.14
C LYS A 135 10.94 0.27 -11.79
N HIS A 136 12.09 0.61 -11.20
CA HIS A 136 13.37 0.16 -11.74
C HIS A 136 13.47 -1.37 -11.74
N ILE A 137 13.09 -2.01 -10.62
CA ILE A 137 13.16 -3.46 -10.49
C ILE A 137 12.15 -4.16 -11.42
N ASP A 138 10.95 -3.61 -11.54
CA ASP A 138 9.90 -4.07 -12.46
C ASP A 138 10.41 -4.12 -13.90
N HIS A 139 11.06 -3.03 -14.36
CA HIS A 139 11.72 -2.98 -15.66
C HIS A 139 12.92 -3.92 -15.78
N ALA A 140 13.72 -4.10 -14.73
CA ALA A 140 14.89 -4.98 -14.76
C ALA A 140 14.54 -6.47 -14.79
N LEU A 141 13.31 -6.83 -14.40
CA LEU A 141 12.79 -8.19 -14.38
C LEU A 141 11.80 -8.47 -15.51
N ASP A 142 11.56 -7.49 -16.40
CA ASP A 142 10.58 -7.54 -17.50
C ASP A 142 9.17 -8.00 -17.05
N LEU A 143 8.69 -7.42 -15.94
CA LEU A 143 7.39 -7.73 -15.32
C LEU A 143 6.23 -6.83 -15.77
#